data_AF-A0A956FGU0-F1
#
_entry.id   AF-A0A956FGU0-F1
#
_cell.length_a   1.000
_cell.length_b   1.000
_cell.length_c   1.000
_cell.angle_alpha   90.00
_cell.angle_beta   90.00
_cell.angle_gamma   90.00
#
_symmetry.space_group_name_H-M   'P 1'
#
loop_
_entity.id
_entity.type
_entity.pdbx_description
1 polymer ?
#
loop_
_entity_poly.entity_id
_entity_poly.type
_entity_poly.pdbx_seq_one_letter_code
_entity_poly.pdbx_strand_id
1 'polypeptide(L)' 'MVAYALRLTRDPSSLRREDLEPLRAAGLDDTALLELNQVVAYFAYVNRVVDGLGVELEPFHQRSDG' A
#
# COMPACT_ATOMS: atom_id res chain seq x y z
N MET A 1 -10.49 -2.24 -3.38
CA MET A 1 -9.10 -2.26 -2.86
C MET A 1 -8.14 -1.42 -3.70
N VAL A 2 -7.94 -1.70 -5.00
CA VAL A 2 -6.96 -0.96 -5.85
C VAL A 2 -7.22 0.55 -5.92
N ALA A 3 -8.48 0.99 -6.07
CA ALA A 3 -8.82 2.41 -6.10
C ALA A 3 -8.47 3.14 -4.78
N TYR A 4 -8.66 2.48 -3.64
CA TYR A 4 -8.25 3.01 -2.34
C TYR A 4 -6.72 3.12 -2.27
N ALA A 5 -6.00 2.07 -2.67
CA ALA A 5 -4.55 2.06 -2.69
C ALA A 5 -3.97 3.20 -3.55
N LEU A 6 -4.51 3.38 -4.75
CA LEU A 6 -4.08 4.44 -5.67
C LEU A 6 -4.23 5.84 -5.05
N ARG A 7 -5.39 6.12 -4.42
CA ARG A 7 -5.61 7.42 -3.76
C ARG A 7 -4.76 7.59 -2.52
N LEU A 8 -4.63 6.56 -1.68
CA LEU A 8 -3.76 6.61 -0.50
C LEU A 8 -2.30 6.92 -0.88
N THR A 9 -1.84 6.42 -2.04
CA THR A 9 -0.50 6.72 -2.54
C THR A 9 -0.39 8.14 -3.13
N ARG A 10 -1.37 8.60 -3.92
CA ARG A 10 -1.25 9.85 -4.70
C ARG A 10 -1.81 11.09 -4.01
N ASP A 11 -2.91 10.95 -3.28
CA ASP A 11 -3.56 12.04 -2.56
C ASP A 11 -4.19 11.50 -1.25
N PRO A 12 -3.35 11.13 -0.26
CA PRO A 12 -3.84 10.66 1.03
C PRO A 12 -4.69 11.72 1.74
N SER A 13 -4.50 13.01 1.44
CA SER A 13 -5.21 14.12 2.07
C SER A 13 -6.68 14.22 1.62
N SER A 14 -7.01 13.68 0.45
CA SER A 14 -8.38 13.60 -0.06
C SER A 14 -9.22 12.51 0.60
N LEU A 15 -8.61 11.53 1.27
CA LEU A 15 -9.34 10.41 1.83
C LEU A 15 -10.27 10.86 2.97
N ARG A 16 -11.46 10.28 2.99
CA ARG A 16 -12.49 10.49 4.01
C ARG A 16 -12.96 9.15 4.56
N ARG A 17 -13.84 9.18 5.58
CA ARG A 17 -14.36 7.94 6.18
C ARG A 17 -15.22 7.17 5.18
N GLU A 18 -15.97 7.88 4.35
CA GLU A 18 -16.90 7.31 3.35
C GLU A 18 -16.17 6.47 2.30
N ASP A 19 -14.88 6.74 2.09
CA ASP A 19 -14.03 5.98 1.19
C ASP A 19 -13.74 4.55 1.65
N LEU A 20 -14.02 4.24 2.92
CA LEU A 20 -13.89 2.91 3.49
C LEU A 20 -15.16 2.08 3.27
N GLU A 21 -16.32 2.70 3.02
CA GLU A 21 -17.59 2.00 2.87
C GLU A 21 -17.59 0.97 1.73
N PRO A 22 -17.04 1.26 0.53
CA PRO A 22 -16.94 0.25 -0.52
C PRO A 22 -16.05 -0.94 -0.14
N LEU A 23 -15.07 -0.73 0.75
CA LEU A 23 -14.18 -1.78 1.23
C LEU A 23 -14.89 -2.64 2.29
N ARG A 24 -15.66 -2.02 3.20
CA ARG A 24 -16.52 -2.72 4.16
C ARG A 24 -17.59 -3.56 3.46
N ALA A 25 -18.23 -3.00 2.44
CA ALA A 25 -19.20 -3.71 1.61
C ALA A 25 -18.59 -4.92 0.87
N ALA A 26 -17.28 -4.88 0.61
CA ALA A 26 -16.52 -5.99 0.06
C ALA A 26 -16.07 -7.03 1.12
N GLY A 27 -16.48 -6.85 2.39
CA GLY A 27 -16.23 -7.79 3.47
C GLY A 27 -14.97 -7.50 4.29
N LEU A 28 -14.31 -6.36 4.12
CA LEU A 28 -13.16 -5.99 4.95
C LEU A 28 -13.65 -5.49 6.31
N ASP A 29 -13.18 -6.13 7.37
CA ASP A 29 -13.32 -5.65 8.74
C ASP A 29 -12.26 -4.57 9.06
N ASP A 30 -12.32 -4.01 10.27
CA ASP A 30 -11.40 -2.94 10.69
C ASP A 30 -9.94 -3.36 10.66
N THR A 31 -9.66 -4.62 10.98
CA THR A 31 -8.31 -5.19 10.94
C THR A 31 -7.80 -5.25 9.51
N ALA A 32 -8.59 -5.79 8.58
CA ALA A 32 -8.23 -5.88 7.17
C ALA A 32 -8.07 -4.49 6.52
N LEU A 33 -8.88 -3.51 6.93
CA LEU A 33 -8.72 -2.11 6.49
C LEU A 33 -7.39 -1.51 6.97
N LEU A 34 -7.02 -1.77 8.23
CA LEU A 34 -5.76 -1.32 8.79
C LEU A 34 -4.57 -1.97 8.07
N GLU A 35 -4.61 -3.28 7.86
CA GLU A 35 -3.56 -4.02 7.14
C GLU A 35 -3.40 -3.51 5.70
N LEU A 36 -4.51 -3.31 4.98
CA LEU A 36 -4.50 -2.72 3.64
C LEU A 36 -3.83 -1.34 3.64
N ASN A 37 -4.20 -0.48 4.60
CA ASN A 37 -3.63 0.86 4.73
C ASN A 37 -2.11 0.79 4.99
N GLN A 38 -1.69 -0.03 5.95
CA GLN A 38 -0.28 -0.19 6.33
C GLN A 38 0.57 -0.71 5.17
N VAL A 39 0.12 -1.75 4.47
CA VAL A 39 0.84 -2.32 3.32
C VAL A 39 1.01 -1.26 2.23
N VAL A 40 -0.06 -0.57 1.84
CA VAL A 40 0.01 0.46 0.81
C VAL A 40 0.91 1.62 1.23
N ALA A 41 0.80 2.09 2.48
CA ALA A 41 1.61 3.19 2.99
C ALA A 41 3.10 2.83 3.04
N TYR A 42 3.43 1.61 3.46
CA TYR A 42 4.79 1.09 3.51
C TYR A 42 5.44 1.08 2.12
N PHE A 43 4.78 0.49 1.13
CA PHE A 43 5.33 0.47 -0.24
C PHE A 43 5.41 1.88 -0.84
N ALA A 44 4.44 2.75 -0.55
CA ALA A 44 4.51 4.15 -1.00
C ALA A 44 5.70 4.91 -0.37
N TYR A 45 6.09 4.59 0.85
CA TYR A 45 7.31 5.12 1.47
C TYR A 45 8.57 4.55 0.81
N VAL A 46 8.67 3.22 0.71
CA VAL A 46 9.83 2.54 0.10
C VAL A 46 10.08 3.04 -1.32
N ASN A 47 9.03 3.11 -2.15
CA ASN A 47 9.16 3.59 -3.53
C ASN A 47 9.71 5.02 -3.58
N ARG A 48 9.24 5.92 -2.70
CA ARG A 48 9.76 7.29 -2.65
C ARG A 48 11.22 7.37 -2.20
N VAL A 49 11.65 6.48 -1.30
CA VAL A 49 13.04 6.40 -0.87
C VAL A 49 13.93 5.91 -2.01
N VAL A 50 13.54 4.79 -2.65
CA VAL A 50 14.25 4.17 -3.77
C VAL A 50 14.34 5.13 -4.95
N ASP A 51 13.20 5.62 -5.43
CA ASP A 51 13.13 6.52 -6.60
C ASP A 51 13.73 7.89 -6.29
N GLY A 52 13.53 8.41 -5.08
CA GLY A 52 13.98 9.75 -4.69
C GLY A 52 15.49 9.85 -4.45
N LEU A 53 16.13 8.75 -4.04
CA LEU A 53 17.58 8.68 -3.82
C LEU A 53 18.32 8.01 -4.99
N GLY A 54 17.60 7.41 -5.95
CA GLY A 54 18.20 6.66 -7.06
C GLY A 54 18.91 5.38 -6.61
N VAL A 55 18.43 4.76 -5.53
CA VAL A 55 19.03 3.54 -4.96
C VAL A 55 18.48 2.33 -5.71
N GLU A 56 19.37 1.45 -6.16
CA GLU A 56 18.95 0.14 -6.68
C GLU A 56 18.70 -0.81 -5.51
N LEU A 57 17.55 -1.50 -5.53
CA LEU A 57 17.29 -2.57 -4.58
C LEU A 57 18.20 -3.75 -4.90
N GLU A 58 18.83 -4.31 -3.86
CA GLU A 58 19.61 -5.54 -3.98
C GLU A 58 18.77 -6.62 -4.71
N PRO A 59 19.36 -7.38 -5.64
CA PRO A 59 18.65 -8.45 -6.32
C PRO A 59 18.00 -9.40 -5.30
N PHE A 60 16.70 -9.64 -5.46
CA PHE A 60 16.03 -10.68 -4.69
C PHE A 60 16.69 -12.03 -5.01
N HIS A 61 17.53 -12.52 -4.10
CA HIS A 61 17.97 -13.90 -4.13
C HIS A 61 16.74 -14.78 -3.84
N GLN A 62 16.10 -15.30 -4.89
CA GLN A 62 15.33 -16.52 -4.75
C GLN A 62 16.31 -17.56 -4.20
N ARG A 63 16.12 -17.97 -2.95
CA ARG A 63 16.72 -19.22 -2.48
C ARG A 63 16.27 -20.29 -3.46
N SER A 64 17.17 -20.76 -4.31
CA SER A 64 17.04 -22.05 -4.96
C SER A 64 17.13 -23.09 -3.84
N ASP A 65 16.01 -23.37 -3.21
CA ASP A 65 15.87 -24.58 -2.42
C ASP A 65 15.90 -25.75 -3.42
N GLY A 66 17.00 -26.50 -3.37
CA GLY A 66 17.14 -27.81 -4.04
C GLY A 66 16.54 -28.93 -3.22
#